data_AF-A0A7V1H5T6-F1
#
_entry.id   AF-A0A7V1H5T6-F1
#
_cell.length_a   1.000
_cell.length_b   1.000
_cell.length_c   1.000
_cell.angle_alpha   90.00
_cell.angle_beta   90.00
_cell.angle_gamma   90.00
#
_symmetry.space_group_name_H-M   'P 1'
#
loop_
_entity.id
_entity.type
_entity.pdbx_description
1 polymer ?
#
loop_
_entity_poly.entity_id
_entity_poly.type
_entity_poly.pdbx_seq_one_letter_code
_entity_poly.pdbx_strand_id
1 'polypeptide(L)'
;MKVLKYGIPLSVGPSRDFSPQFAGIHASRSIKWIMRVLLLFISLIVIAVGFRIVIGLVLKEAPHVSAADEETLLEHALKLHYDAIVVDGHNDIATWILDFGFDLGMNGDEHVGLSSDFDGGVFFPAGLKDVGDLPNITVEHVRRGYSDEDIRKIPGGNVLRVLDEVERVAAQLSGI
;
A
#
# COMPACT_ATOMS: atom_id res chain seq x y z
N MET A 1 -7.10 -6.43 -86.24
CA MET A 1 -7.81 -5.63 -87.25
C MET A 1 -9.30 -5.88 -87.09
N LYS A 2 -10.04 -4.95 -86.48
CA LYS A 2 -11.49 -5.05 -86.28
C LYS A 2 -12.12 -3.71 -86.67
N VAL A 3 -13.00 -3.75 -87.66
CA VAL A 3 -13.76 -2.62 -88.21
C VAL A 3 -15.18 -2.71 -87.64
N LEU A 4 -15.67 -1.63 -87.03
CA LEU A 4 -17.07 -1.49 -86.61
C LEU A 4 -17.84 -0.60 -87.62
N LYS A 5 -19.15 -0.84 -87.65
CA LYS A 5 -20.06 -0.78 -88.81
C LYS A 5 -20.51 0.63 -89.24
N TYR A 6 -19.85 1.69 -88.82
CA TYR A 6 -20.16 3.08 -89.21
C TYR A 6 -18.85 3.86 -89.31
N GLY A 7 -18.47 4.26 -90.53
CA GLY A 7 -17.14 4.76 -90.90
C GLY A 7 -16.76 6.13 -90.33
N ILE A 8 -16.56 6.20 -89.01
CA ILE A 8 -15.98 7.34 -88.31
C ILE A 8 -14.53 6.99 -87.95
N PRO A 9 -13.52 7.75 -88.40
CA PRO A 9 -12.13 7.48 -88.02
C PRO A 9 -11.89 7.82 -86.54
N LEU A 10 -11.54 6.82 -85.73
CA LEU A 10 -11.05 6.99 -84.37
C LEU A 10 -9.61 7.54 -84.43
N SER A 11 -9.46 8.84 -84.14
CA SER A 11 -8.16 9.46 -83.89
C SER A 11 -7.61 8.93 -82.57
N VAL A 12 -6.65 8.01 -82.66
CA VAL A 12 -5.93 7.47 -81.50
C VAL A 12 -4.79 8.44 -81.18
N GLY A 13 -4.98 9.30 -80.18
CA GLY A 13 -3.93 10.16 -79.63
C GLY A 13 -2.83 9.36 -78.92
N PRO A 14 -1.61 9.92 -78.76
CA PRO A 14 -0.45 9.16 -78.31
C PRO A 14 -0.60 8.65 -76.88
N SER A 15 -0.12 7.43 -76.64
CA SER A 15 -0.10 6.75 -75.35
C SER A 15 0.66 7.59 -74.31
N ARG A 16 -0.04 8.05 -73.27
CA ARG A 16 0.59 8.68 -72.10
C ARG A 16 1.22 7.59 -71.23
N ASP A 17 2.54 7.68 -71.07
CA ASP A 17 3.33 6.93 -70.11
C ASP A 17 2.84 7.23 -68.68
N PHE A 18 2.44 6.20 -67.95
CA PHE A 18 2.04 6.26 -66.54
C PHE A 18 3.18 5.74 -65.67
N SER A 19 4.25 6.52 -65.59
CA SER A 19 5.18 6.39 -64.47
C SER A 19 4.58 7.14 -63.26
N PRO A 20 4.34 6.48 -62.11
CA PRO A 20 3.77 7.13 -60.95
C PRO A 20 4.81 8.05 -60.30
N GLN A 21 4.63 9.36 -60.46
CA GLN A 21 5.42 10.40 -59.81
C GLN A 21 4.96 10.63 -58.35
N PHE A 22 5.08 9.63 -57.48
CA PHE A 22 4.98 9.89 -56.03
C PHE A 22 6.35 10.29 -55.48
N ALA A 23 6.80 11.47 -55.91
CA ALA A 23 7.91 12.17 -55.26
C ALA A 23 7.47 12.61 -53.85
N GLY A 24 8.23 12.19 -52.85
CA GLY A 24 7.89 12.29 -51.44
C GLY A 24 7.67 13.72 -50.95
N ILE A 25 6.62 13.88 -50.14
CA ILE A 25 6.39 15.09 -49.35
C ILE A 25 7.42 15.07 -48.21
N HIS A 26 8.55 15.76 -48.42
CA HIS A 26 9.56 15.95 -47.39
C HIS A 26 9.05 17.00 -46.39
N ALA A 27 8.42 16.54 -45.30
CA ALA A 27 8.06 17.40 -44.18
C ALA A 27 9.31 18.14 -43.67
N SER A 28 9.20 19.47 -43.50
CA SER A 28 10.31 20.30 -43.04
C SER A 28 10.80 19.85 -41.67
N ARG A 29 12.07 20.13 -41.34
CA ARG A 29 12.65 19.79 -40.02
C ARG A 29 11.77 20.28 -38.87
N SER A 30 11.14 21.44 -39.03
CA SER A 30 10.22 22.03 -38.06
C SER A 30 8.92 21.22 -37.90
N ILE A 31 8.34 20.69 -38.98
CA ILE A 31 7.12 19.86 -38.91
C ILE A 31 7.42 18.52 -38.24
N LYS A 32 8.57 17.89 -38.55
CA LYS A 32 9.00 16.65 -37.88
C LYS A 32 9.23 16.86 -36.39
N TRP A 33 9.72 18.02 -35.97
CA TRP A 33 9.89 18.38 -34.56
C TRP A 33 8.54 18.60 -33.86
N ILE A 34 7.62 19.35 -34.47
CA ILE A 34 6.26 19.57 -33.94
C ILE A 34 5.53 18.24 -33.75
N MET A 35 5.61 17.34 -34.74
CA MET A 35 4.98 16.02 -34.67
C MET A 35 5.57 15.16 -33.55
N ARG A 36 6.89 15.24 -33.30
CA ARG A 36 7.54 14.56 -32.16
C ARG A 36 7.07 15.11 -30.81
N VAL A 37 6.96 16.42 -30.68
CA VAL A 37 6.46 17.05 -29.44
C VAL A 37 5.00 16.68 -29.20
N LEU A 38 4.16 16.69 -30.23
CA LEU A 38 2.75 16.29 -30.14
C LEU A 38 2.60 14.82 -29.73
N LEU A 39 3.41 13.92 -30.31
CA LEU A 39 3.40 12.51 -29.95
C LEU A 39 3.85 12.27 -28.49
N LEU A 40 4.82 13.06 -27.98
CA LEU A 40 5.21 13.01 -26.57
C LEU A 40 4.08 13.46 -25.65
N PHE A 41 3.36 14.52 -25.99
CA PHE A 41 2.19 14.99 -25.23
C PHE A 41 1.07 13.95 -25.19
N ILE A 42 0.75 13.33 -26.35
CA ILE A 42 -0.25 12.26 -26.41
C ILE A 42 0.19 11.05 -25.58
N SER A 43 1.46 10.67 -25.65
CA SER A 43 2.02 9.57 -24.84
C SER A 43 1.88 9.85 -23.34
N LEU A 44 2.18 11.08 -22.88
CA LEU A 44 2.01 11.47 -21.48
C LEU A 44 0.55 11.38 -21.01
N ILE A 45 -0.40 11.78 -21.85
CA ILE A 45 -1.84 11.68 -21.54
C ILE A 45 -2.26 10.21 -21.41
N VAL A 46 -1.85 9.35 -22.35
CA VAL A 46 -2.16 7.92 -22.31
C VAL A 46 -1.57 7.26 -21.06
N ILE A 47 -0.33 7.62 -20.69
CA ILE A 47 0.31 7.13 -19.46
C ILE A 47 -0.47 7.60 -18.22
N ALA A 48 -0.84 8.88 -18.14
CA ALA A 48 -1.58 9.41 -17.00
C ALA A 48 -2.97 8.78 -16.84
N VAL A 49 -3.68 8.56 -17.95
CA VAL A 49 -5.00 7.90 -17.95
C VAL A 49 -4.87 6.42 -17.59
N GLY A 50 -3.90 5.72 -18.18
CA GLY A 50 -3.61 4.33 -17.86
C GLY A 50 -3.26 4.14 -16.39
N PHE A 51 -2.41 5.02 -15.84
CA PHE A 51 -2.03 5.02 -14.45
C PHE A 51 -3.23 5.22 -13.51
N ARG A 52 -4.16 6.12 -13.85
CA ARG A 52 -5.41 6.31 -13.09
C ARG A 52 -6.31 5.08 -13.10
N ILE A 53 -6.41 4.38 -14.24
CA ILE A 53 -7.21 3.16 -14.34
C ILE A 53 -6.59 2.04 -13.50
N VAL A 54 -5.27 1.87 -13.57
CA VAL A 54 -4.54 0.86 -12.78
C VAL A 54 -4.69 1.14 -11.29
N ILE A 55 -4.49 2.39 -10.85
CA ILE A 55 -4.71 2.79 -9.45
C ILE A 55 -6.15 2.52 -9.03
N GLY A 56 -7.13 2.91 -9.87
CA GLY A 56 -8.54 2.68 -9.57
C GLY A 56 -8.89 1.20 -9.44
N LEU A 57 -8.27 0.32 -10.22
CA LEU A 57 -8.43 -1.12 -10.10
C LEU A 57 -7.84 -1.66 -8.79
N VAL A 58 -6.62 -1.24 -8.47
CA VAL A 58 -5.91 -1.66 -7.25
C VAL A 58 -6.66 -1.19 -6.00
N LEU A 59 -7.15 0.05 -5.99
CA LEU A 59 -7.93 0.57 -4.85
C LEU A 59 -9.29 -0.12 -4.69
N LYS A 60 -9.87 -0.67 -5.76
CA LYS A 60 -11.13 -1.41 -5.69
C LYS A 60 -10.96 -2.81 -5.08
N GLU A 61 -9.76 -3.38 -5.17
CA GLU A 61 -9.41 -4.67 -4.55
C GLU A 61 -8.94 -4.53 -3.10
N ALA A 62 -8.68 -3.31 -2.63
CA ALA A 62 -8.38 -3.08 -1.22
C ALA A 62 -9.61 -3.49 -0.38
N PRO A 63 -9.42 -4.26 0.70
CA PRO A 63 -10.52 -4.61 1.60
C PRO A 63 -11.14 -3.32 2.14
N HIS A 64 -12.36 -3.02 1.69
CA HIS A 64 -13.15 -1.91 2.19
C HIS A 64 -13.80 -2.35 3.50
N VAL A 65 -13.15 -2.05 4.63
CA VAL A 65 -13.80 -2.06 5.93
C VAL A 65 -14.84 -0.93 5.92
N SER A 66 -16.08 -1.21 6.31
CA SER A 66 -17.09 -0.15 6.37
C SER A 66 -16.74 0.82 7.49
N ALA A 67 -17.08 2.09 7.35
CA ALA A 67 -16.79 3.08 8.39
C ALA A 67 -17.41 2.72 9.75
N ALA A 68 -18.56 2.03 9.75
CA ALA A 68 -19.21 1.54 10.96
C ALA A 68 -18.44 0.38 11.61
N ASP A 69 -17.86 -0.51 10.81
CA ASP A 69 -17.03 -1.61 11.32
C ASP A 69 -15.71 -1.07 11.91
N GLU A 70 -15.13 -0.04 11.28
CA GLU A 70 -13.92 0.64 11.78
C GLU A 70 -14.17 1.33 13.13
N GLU A 71 -15.30 2.03 13.27
CA GLU A 71 -15.71 2.68 14.52
C GLU A 71 -15.91 1.64 15.63
N THR A 72 -16.61 0.54 15.33
CA THR A 72 -16.84 -0.56 16.28
C THR A 72 -15.53 -1.23 16.72
N LEU A 73 -14.61 -1.45 15.78
CA LEU A 73 -13.28 -1.99 16.06
C LEU A 73 -12.48 -1.06 16.97
N LEU A 74 -12.51 0.25 16.68
CA LEU A 74 -11.82 1.26 17.47
C LEU A 74 -12.37 1.34 18.89
N GLU A 75 -13.69 1.35 19.05
CA GLU A 75 -14.33 1.32 20.38
C GLU A 75 -13.90 0.09 21.18
N HIS A 76 -13.89 -1.08 20.54
CA HIS A 76 -13.46 -2.32 21.19
C HIS A 76 -11.99 -2.25 21.64
N ALA A 77 -11.11 -1.81 20.74
CA ALA A 77 -9.68 -1.69 21.01
C ALA A 77 -9.38 -0.68 22.14
N LEU A 78 -10.02 0.49 22.11
CA LEU A 78 -9.84 1.51 23.15
C LEU A 78 -10.29 1.00 24.51
N LYS A 79 -11.42 0.30 24.58
CA LYS A 79 -11.88 -0.32 25.82
C LYS A 79 -10.84 -1.30 26.37
N LEU A 80 -10.32 -2.20 25.52
CA LEU A 80 -9.29 -3.15 25.94
C LEU A 80 -8.01 -2.45 26.41
N HIS A 81 -7.59 -1.40 25.71
CA HIS A 81 -6.39 -0.64 26.06
C HIS A 81 -6.52 0.01 27.43
N TYR A 82 -7.64 0.69 27.71
CA TYR A 82 -7.86 1.37 28.98
C TYR A 82 -8.17 0.42 30.16
N ASP A 83 -8.60 -0.81 29.87
CA ASP A 83 -8.74 -1.87 30.88
C ASP A 83 -7.39 -2.54 31.21
N ALA A 84 -6.36 -2.39 30.37
CA ALA A 84 -5.06 -3.01 30.55
C ALA A 84 -4.08 -2.10 31.32
N ILE A 85 -3.21 -2.72 32.11
CA ILE A 85 -2.01 -2.04 32.62
C ILE A 85 -0.93 -2.19 31.56
N VAL A 86 -0.47 -1.07 31.01
CA VAL A 86 0.63 -1.04 30.03
C VAL A 86 1.94 -0.80 30.77
N VAL A 87 2.82 -1.80 30.75
CA VAL A 87 4.19 -1.71 31.25
C VAL A 87 5.10 -1.53 30.06
N ASP A 88 5.63 -0.33 29.90
CA ASP A 88 6.48 0.06 28.77
C ASP A 88 7.96 0.14 29.19
N GLY A 89 8.85 -0.44 28.38
CA GLY A 89 10.30 -0.52 28.61
C GLY A 89 11.16 0.01 27.45
N HIS A 90 12.39 -0.48 27.32
CA HIS A 90 13.36 -0.16 26.25
C HIS A 90 13.65 -1.38 25.34
N ASN A 91 12.75 -1.68 24.41
CA ASN A 91 12.84 -2.79 23.47
C ASN A 91 11.97 -2.50 22.23
N ASP A 92 12.57 -2.50 21.03
CA ASP A 92 12.00 -2.04 19.75
C ASP A 92 10.84 -2.88 19.17
N ILE A 93 10.13 -3.68 19.98
CA ILE A 93 9.10 -4.63 19.50
C ILE A 93 7.94 -3.92 18.79
N ALA A 94 7.58 -2.70 19.22
CA ALA A 94 6.47 -1.96 18.62
C ALA A 94 6.67 -1.71 17.11
N THR A 95 7.90 -1.39 16.70
CA THR A 95 8.27 -1.21 15.28
C THR A 95 8.04 -2.48 14.47
N TRP A 96 8.41 -3.65 15.01
CA TRP A 96 8.23 -4.93 14.34
C TRP A 96 6.76 -5.30 14.16
N ILE A 97 5.92 -4.99 15.15
CA ILE A 97 4.48 -5.25 15.09
C ILE A 97 3.82 -4.35 14.03
N LEU A 98 4.05 -3.04 14.09
CA LEU A 98 3.33 -2.06 13.28
C LEU A 98 3.84 -1.96 11.83
N ASP A 99 5.15 -1.85 11.64
CA ASP A 99 5.72 -1.55 10.32
C ASP A 99 6.13 -2.81 9.55
N PHE A 100 6.61 -3.83 10.25
CA PHE A 100 7.14 -5.06 9.62
C PHE A 100 6.16 -6.23 9.62
N GLY A 101 4.97 -6.07 10.22
CA GLY A 101 3.95 -7.11 10.25
C GLY A 101 4.37 -8.36 11.03
N PHE A 102 5.27 -8.21 12.01
CA PHE A 102 5.68 -9.31 12.87
C PHE A 102 4.46 -9.80 13.66
N ASP A 103 4.20 -11.10 13.56
CA ASP A 103 3.19 -11.80 14.33
C ASP A 103 3.87 -12.48 15.51
N LEU A 104 3.39 -12.20 16.71
CA LEU A 104 3.89 -12.85 17.94
C LEU A 104 3.58 -14.36 17.93
N GLY A 105 2.64 -14.79 17.07
CA GLY A 105 2.20 -16.17 16.93
C GLY A 105 1.26 -16.58 18.05
N MET A 106 0.37 -17.54 17.78
CA MET A 106 -0.66 -18.00 18.75
C MET A 106 -0.12 -18.69 20.02
N ASN A 107 1.20 -18.79 20.21
CA ASN A 107 1.84 -19.45 21.36
C ASN A 107 2.87 -18.55 22.08
N GLY A 108 3.02 -17.28 21.68
CA GLY A 108 3.93 -16.32 22.32
C GLY A 108 3.28 -15.49 23.43
N ASP A 109 1.99 -15.67 23.67
CA ASP A 109 1.14 -14.80 24.48
C ASP A 109 1.56 -14.71 25.94
N GLU A 110 2.08 -15.77 26.57
CA GLU A 110 2.43 -15.73 28.00
C GLU A 110 3.79 -15.08 28.32
N HIS A 111 4.66 -14.95 27.32
CA HIS A 111 6.08 -14.58 27.54
C HIS A 111 6.51 -13.33 26.77
N VAL A 112 5.57 -12.64 26.12
CA VAL A 112 5.83 -11.38 25.41
C VAL A 112 5.40 -10.20 26.28
N GLY A 113 6.25 -9.17 26.33
CA GLY A 113 5.93 -7.86 26.87
C GLY A 113 5.96 -6.80 25.77
N LEU A 114 5.15 -5.75 25.92
CA LEU A 114 5.23 -4.58 25.05
C LEU A 114 6.32 -3.62 25.54
N SER A 115 6.97 -2.98 24.57
CA SER A 115 7.88 -1.88 24.84
C SER A 115 8.01 -1.01 23.60
N SER A 116 8.01 0.31 23.80
CA SER A 116 8.06 1.35 22.78
C SER A 116 9.46 1.94 22.64
N ASP A 117 10.23 1.95 23.72
CA ASP A 117 11.44 2.76 23.86
C ASP A 117 11.24 4.26 23.55
N PHE A 118 10.12 4.83 23.99
CA PHE A 118 9.96 6.28 23.97
C PHE A 118 11.09 6.97 24.75
N ASP A 119 11.55 8.11 24.21
CA ASP A 119 12.69 8.90 24.70
C ASP A 119 14.10 8.26 24.58
N GLY A 120 14.21 6.99 24.14
CA GLY A 120 15.48 6.33 23.81
C GLY A 120 15.68 6.09 22.30
N GLY A 121 14.59 5.90 21.55
CA GLY A 121 14.61 5.62 20.12
C GLY A 121 14.84 6.84 19.21
N VAL A 122 15.38 6.60 18.01
CA VAL A 122 15.63 7.64 16.98
C VAL A 122 14.52 7.67 15.92
N PHE A 123 13.83 6.55 15.71
CA PHE A 123 12.76 6.40 14.71
C PHE A 123 11.64 5.53 15.27
N PHE A 124 10.40 6.00 15.11
CA PHE A 124 9.20 5.28 15.53
C PHE A 124 8.31 4.93 14.32
N PRO A 125 7.54 3.84 14.39
CA PRO A 125 6.63 3.43 13.34
C PRO A 125 5.51 4.45 13.09
N ALA A 126 4.89 4.38 11.92
CA ALA A 126 3.83 5.31 11.56
C ALA A 126 2.63 5.14 12.49
N GLY A 127 2.21 6.24 13.13
CA GLY A 127 1.13 6.20 14.11
C GLY A 127 1.56 5.82 15.53
N LEU A 128 2.85 5.90 15.86
CA LEU A 128 3.37 5.70 17.22
C LEU A 128 4.40 6.78 17.59
N LYS A 129 3.98 8.04 17.71
CA LYS A 129 4.91 9.18 17.91
C LYS A 129 5.29 9.41 19.36
N ASP A 130 4.36 9.16 20.26
CA ASP A 130 4.50 9.34 21.69
C ASP A 130 3.59 8.37 22.45
N VAL A 131 3.65 8.42 23.78
CA VAL A 131 2.85 7.57 24.69
C VAL A 131 1.35 7.64 24.44
N GLY A 132 0.84 8.75 23.89
CA GLY A 132 -0.57 8.91 23.54
C GLY A 132 -1.03 8.02 22.38
N ASP A 133 -0.08 7.52 21.58
CA ASP A 133 -0.34 6.65 20.44
C ASP A 133 -0.28 5.14 20.77
N LEU A 134 0.06 4.76 22.01
CA LEU A 134 0.05 3.35 22.45
C LEU A 134 -1.28 2.60 22.17
N PRO A 135 -2.47 3.22 22.23
CA PRO A 135 -3.71 2.55 21.84
C PRO A 135 -3.71 2.01 20.40
N ASN A 136 -2.91 2.57 19.50
CA ASN A 136 -2.84 2.10 18.11
C ASN A 136 -2.28 0.67 18.00
N ILE A 137 -1.45 0.24 18.95
CA ILE A 137 -0.96 -1.14 19.03
C ILE A 137 -2.11 -2.09 19.38
N THR A 138 -2.96 -1.69 20.33
CA THR A 138 -4.16 -2.46 20.70
C THR A 138 -5.14 -2.55 19.52
N VAL A 139 -5.35 -1.45 18.78
CA VAL A 139 -6.16 -1.44 17.56
C VAL A 139 -5.65 -2.47 16.56
N GLU A 140 -4.33 -2.53 16.35
CA GLU A 140 -3.74 -3.46 15.41
C GLU A 140 -3.86 -4.92 15.88
N HIS A 141 -3.74 -5.20 17.18
CA HIS A 141 -3.99 -6.53 17.72
C HIS A 141 -5.43 -6.99 17.53
N VAL A 142 -6.42 -6.13 17.80
CA VAL A 142 -7.84 -6.44 17.54
C VAL A 142 -8.07 -6.69 16.05
N ARG A 143 -7.52 -5.84 15.18
CA ARG A 143 -7.64 -6.00 13.73
C ARG A 143 -7.04 -7.32 13.23
N ARG A 144 -5.96 -7.79 13.86
CA ARG A 144 -5.31 -9.08 13.56
C ARG A 144 -6.01 -10.29 14.19
N GLY A 145 -7.07 -10.08 14.98
CA GLY A 145 -7.86 -11.16 15.57
C GLY A 145 -7.24 -11.80 16.81
N TYR A 146 -6.37 -11.08 17.53
CA TYR A 146 -5.87 -11.52 18.83
C TYR A 146 -7.04 -11.61 19.83
N SER A 147 -6.94 -12.55 20.78
CA SER A 147 -7.97 -12.67 21.81
C SER A 147 -7.89 -11.51 22.80
N ASP A 148 -9.03 -11.13 23.38
CA ASP A 148 -9.08 -10.12 24.44
C ASP A 148 -8.20 -10.48 25.66
N GLU A 149 -7.93 -11.78 25.87
CA GLU A 149 -7.04 -12.26 26.92
C GLU A 149 -5.59 -11.93 26.58
N ASP A 150 -5.15 -12.27 25.36
CA ASP A 150 -3.78 -11.99 24.89
C ASP A 150 -3.49 -10.49 24.86
N ILE A 151 -4.47 -9.70 24.42
CA ILE A 151 -4.38 -8.23 24.38
C ILE A 151 -4.20 -7.64 25.79
N ARG A 152 -4.66 -8.30 26.85
CA ARG A 152 -4.40 -7.88 28.24
C ARG A 152 -3.07 -8.38 28.79
N LYS A 153 -2.63 -9.56 28.35
CA LYS A 153 -1.34 -10.17 28.76
C LYS A 153 -0.15 -9.39 28.22
N ILE A 154 -0.12 -9.15 26.91
CA ILE A 154 1.02 -8.58 26.17
C ILE A 154 1.48 -7.22 26.71
N PRO A 155 0.61 -6.21 26.89
CA PRO A 155 1.07 -4.89 27.29
C PRO A 155 1.53 -4.82 28.74
N GLY A 156 1.18 -5.77 29.62
CA GLY A 156 1.66 -5.72 31.01
C GLY A 156 1.24 -6.87 31.91
N GLY A 157 0.15 -7.59 31.61
CA GLY A 157 -0.25 -8.75 32.41
C GLY A 157 0.86 -9.79 32.59
N ASN A 158 1.65 -10.06 31.55
CA ASN A 158 2.80 -10.96 31.65
C ASN A 158 3.92 -10.41 32.53
N VAL A 159 4.18 -9.11 32.45
CA VAL A 159 5.22 -8.47 33.28
C VAL A 159 4.82 -8.52 34.74
N LEU A 160 3.56 -8.20 35.05
CA LEU A 160 3.02 -8.30 36.42
C LEU A 160 3.09 -9.73 36.96
N ARG A 161 2.72 -10.73 36.15
CA ARG A 161 2.87 -12.15 36.52
C ARG A 161 4.32 -12.51 36.89
N VAL A 162 5.30 -12.00 36.13
CA VAL A 162 6.72 -12.24 36.41
C VAL A 162 7.16 -11.50 37.68
N LEU A 163 6.72 -10.26 37.88
CA LEU A 163 7.01 -9.48 39.09
C LEU A 163 6.47 -10.17 40.35
N ASP A 164 5.23 -10.66 40.31
CA ASP A 164 4.63 -11.42 41.42
C ASP A 164 5.47 -12.66 41.79
N GLU A 165 5.95 -13.38 40.77
CA GLU A 165 6.80 -14.57 40.98
C GLU A 165 8.18 -14.19 41.55
N VAL A 166 8.77 -13.09 41.10
CA VAL A 166 10.03 -12.55 41.65
C VAL A 166 9.86 -12.19 43.12
N GLU A 167 8.79 -11.49 43.48
CA GLU A 167 8.48 -11.14 44.87
C GLU A 167 8.28 -12.39 45.74
N ARG A 168 7.56 -13.40 45.23
CA ARG A 168 7.35 -14.68 45.92
C ARG A 168 8.67 -15.38 46.23
N VAL A 169 9.58 -15.47 45.26
CA VAL A 169 10.89 -16.10 45.45
C VAL A 169 11.76 -15.27 46.40
N ALA A 170 11.72 -13.94 46.30
CA ALA A 170 12.46 -13.05 47.19
C ALA A 170 12.02 -13.23 48.67
N ALA A 171 10.72 -13.36 48.93
CA ALA A 171 10.19 -13.64 50.27
C ALA A 171 10.69 -15.00 50.81
N GLN A 172 10.59 -16.06 49.99
CA GLN A 172 11.09 -17.41 50.34
C GLN A 172 12.58 -17.40 50.70
N LEU A 173 13.41 -16.71 49.92
CA LEU A 173 14.85 -16.59 50.17
C LEU A 173 15.17 -15.74 51.40
N SER A 174 14.30 -14.77 51.73
CA SER A 174 14.46 -13.89 52.88
C SER A 174 13.89 -14.48 54.18
N GLY A 175 13.20 -15.63 54.11
CA GLY A 175 12.60 -16.29 55.26
C GLY A 175 11.38 -15.56 55.85
N ILE A 176 10.70 -14.76 55.03
CA ILE A 176 9.48 -14.01 55.38
C ILE A 176 8.26 -14.68 54.73
#